data_AF-A0A5K1EH09-F1
#
_entry.id   AF-A0A5K1EH09-F1
#
_cell.length_a   1.000
_cell.length_b   1.000
_cell.length_c   1.000
_cell.angle_alpha   90.00
_cell.angle_beta   90.00
_cell.angle_gamma   90.00
#
_symmetry.space_group_name_H-M   'P 1'
#
loop_
_entity.id
_entity.type
_entity.pdbx_description
1 polymer ?
#
loop_
_entity_poly.entity_id
_entity_poly.type
_entity_poly.pdbx_seq_one_letter_code
_entity_poly.pdbx_strand_id
1 'polypeptide(L)'
;ISSFPQAQAQSQPYKNITLGSSISFLDEEAFWTSQSGEFSFGFSTSDDRIYVGIWFEKIPGKPLVWTANRDSPAPSGSTVELTTDGRFLFKDEKK
;
A
#
# COMPACT_ATOMS: atom_id res chain seq x y z
N ILE A 1 23.24 20.97 -17.72
CA ILE A 1 22.20 21.31 -16.71
C ILE A 1 21.20 20.16 -16.74
N SER A 2 21.28 19.21 -15.81
CA SER A 2 20.39 18.04 -15.79
C SER A 2 19.00 18.49 -15.34
N SER A 3 18.00 18.33 -16.21
CA SER A 3 16.60 18.59 -15.90
C SER A 3 16.06 17.50 -14.98
N PHE A 4 15.46 17.87 -13.86
CA PHE A 4 14.69 16.95 -13.02
C PHE A 4 13.30 16.75 -13.67
N PRO A 5 12.77 15.52 -13.73
CA PRO A 5 11.43 15.30 -14.26
C PRO A 5 10.40 16.00 -13.37
N GLN A 6 9.56 16.84 -13.98
CA GLN A 6 8.36 17.36 -13.33
C GLN A 6 7.34 16.22 -13.24
N ALA A 7 6.94 15.87 -12.02
CA ALA A 7 5.80 14.99 -11.82
C ALA A 7 4.51 15.73 -12.20
N GLN A 8 3.79 15.23 -13.20
CA GLN A 8 2.44 15.68 -13.52
C GLN A 8 1.43 14.68 -12.94
N ALA A 9 0.56 15.16 -12.06
CA ALA A 9 -0.53 14.36 -11.51
C ALA A 9 -1.68 14.25 -12.54
N GLN A 10 -1.73 13.15 -13.29
CA GLN A 10 -2.94 12.77 -14.03
C GLN A 10 -3.90 12.07 -13.07
N SER A 11 -5.15 12.56 -12.96
CA SER A 11 -6.17 11.95 -12.09
C SER A 11 -6.60 10.59 -12.65
N GLN A 12 -6.38 9.51 -11.91
CA GLN A 12 -7.02 8.22 -12.16
C GLN A 12 -8.48 8.26 -11.70
N PRO A 13 -9.38 7.41 -12.24
CA PRO A 13 -10.73 7.24 -11.70
C PRO A 13 -10.61 6.89 -10.21
N TYR A 14 -11.13 7.77 -9.36
CA TYR A 14 -10.98 7.63 -7.92
C TYR A 14 -11.81 6.44 -7.41
N LYS A 15 -11.20 5.59 -6.60
CA LYS A 15 -11.88 4.50 -5.89
C LYS A 15 -11.90 4.85 -4.42
N ASN A 16 -13.07 5.21 -3.89
CA ASN A 16 -13.22 5.45 -2.46
C ASN A 16 -12.95 4.15 -1.70
N ILE A 17 -12.11 4.21 -0.67
CA ILE A 17 -11.90 3.11 0.26
C ILE A 17 -13.01 3.24 1.31
N THR A 18 -14.06 2.43 1.19
CA THR A 18 -15.17 2.47 2.14
C THR A 18 -14.80 1.78 3.44
N LEU A 19 -15.42 2.19 4.54
CA LEU A 19 -15.31 1.47 5.80
C LEU A 19 -15.76 0.00 5.62
N GLY A 20 -15.07 -0.92 6.29
CA GLY A 20 -15.20 -2.37 6.10
C GLY A 20 -14.39 -2.93 4.92
N SER A 21 -13.64 -2.11 4.18
CA SER A 21 -12.76 -2.61 3.12
C SER A 21 -11.56 -3.34 3.70
N SER A 22 -11.17 -4.44 3.06
CA SER A 22 -9.94 -5.16 3.39
C SER A 22 -9.14 -5.47 2.14
N ILE A 23 -7.83 -5.61 2.31
CA ILE A 23 -6.90 -6.13 1.32
C ILE A 23 -6.10 -7.27 1.96
N SER A 24 -5.83 -8.31 1.18
CA SER A 24 -4.96 -9.43 1.52
C SER A 24 -3.71 -9.39 0.66
N PHE A 25 -2.58 -9.86 1.19
CA PHE A 25 -1.37 -10.02 0.39
C PHE A 25 -1.59 -10.98 -0.80
N LEU A 26 -2.53 -11.92 -0.69
CA LEU A 26 -2.83 -12.89 -1.74
C LEU A 26 -3.81 -12.37 -2.80
N ASP A 27 -4.35 -11.16 -2.65
CA ASP A 27 -5.27 -10.58 -3.62
C ASP A 27 -4.52 -10.13 -4.88
N GLU A 28 -5.22 -10.11 -6.03
CA GLU A 28 -4.67 -9.55 -7.29
C GLU A 28 -4.28 -8.07 -7.13
N GLU A 29 -5.07 -7.31 -6.36
CA GLU A 29 -4.81 -5.91 -6.00
C GLU A 29 -4.69 -5.78 -4.48
N ALA A 30 -3.51 -6.09 -3.94
CA ALA A 30 -3.22 -5.99 -2.51
C ALA A 30 -2.95 -4.54 -2.01
N PHE A 31 -3.52 -3.52 -2.66
CA PHE A 31 -3.25 -2.11 -2.37
C PHE A 31 -4.37 -1.16 -2.78
N TRP A 32 -4.33 0.04 -2.20
CA TRP A 32 -5.18 1.17 -2.55
C TRP A 32 -4.35 2.35 -3.03
N THR A 33 -4.65 2.81 -4.24
CA THR A 33 -4.00 3.99 -4.83
C THR A 33 -4.67 5.27 -4.33
N SER A 34 -3.85 6.26 -3.96
CA SER A 34 -4.31 7.60 -3.60
C SER A 34 -5.00 8.31 -4.77
N GLN A 35 -5.86 9.27 -4.47
CA GLN A 35 -6.61 10.03 -5.49
C GLN A 35 -5.69 10.77 -6.49
N SER A 36 -4.50 11.20 -6.06
CA SER A 36 -3.53 11.86 -6.94
C SER A 36 -2.79 10.87 -7.85
N GLY A 37 -2.85 9.58 -7.56
CA GLY A 37 -2.05 8.56 -8.22
C GLY A 37 -0.55 8.61 -7.87
N GLU A 38 -0.14 9.48 -6.94
CA GLU A 38 1.28 9.63 -6.57
C GLU A 38 1.73 8.57 -5.58
N PHE A 39 0.83 8.17 -4.69
CA PHE A 39 1.09 7.22 -3.63
C PHE A 39 0.13 6.04 -3.68
N SER A 40 0.57 4.91 -3.17
CA SER A 40 -0.27 3.77 -2.88
C SER A 40 0.02 3.26 -1.47
N PHE A 41 -1.00 2.71 -0.82
CA PHE A 41 -0.92 2.07 0.48
C PHE A 41 -1.36 0.61 0.35
N GLY A 42 -0.66 -0.29 1.01
CA GLY A 42 -1.05 -1.70 1.04
C GLY A 42 0.13 -2.61 1.25
N PHE A 43 0.03 -3.82 0.72
CA PHE A 43 1.12 -4.77 0.79
C PHE A 43 2.14 -4.55 -0.32
N SER A 44 3.42 -4.65 0.05
CA SER A 44 4.55 -4.60 -0.87
C SER A 44 5.65 -5.54 -0.40
N THR A 45 6.48 -5.98 -1.33
CA THR A 45 7.63 -6.85 -1.04
C THR A 45 8.94 -6.06 -1.18
N SER A 46 9.84 -6.28 -0.23
CA SER A 46 11.21 -5.75 -0.27
C SER A 46 12.13 -6.77 0.39
N ASP A 47 13.22 -7.14 -0.29
CA ASP A 47 14.18 -8.14 0.18
C ASP A 47 13.52 -9.47 0.61
N ASP A 48 12.63 -10.00 -0.24
CA ASP A 48 11.84 -11.22 0.00
C ASP A 48 10.97 -11.20 1.27
N ARG A 49 10.70 -10.01 1.81
CA ARG A 49 9.86 -9.79 2.99
C ARG A 49 8.63 -8.97 2.63
N ILE A 50 7.53 -9.26 3.32
CA ILE A 50 6.24 -8.61 3.08
C ILE A 50 6.04 -7.49 4.09
N TYR A 51 5.74 -6.31 3.60
CA TYR A 51 5.46 -5.12 4.39
C TYR A 51 4.11 -4.52 4.04
N VAL A 52 3.47 -3.97 5.05
CA VAL A 52 2.37 -3.01 4.88
C VAL A 52 2.98 -1.62 4.90
N GLY A 53 2.75 -0.83 3.88
CA GLY A 53 3.42 0.45 3.76
C GLY A 53 2.82 1.38 2.73
N ILE A 54 3.52 2.50 2.55
CA ILE A 54 3.23 3.52 1.54
C ILE A 54 4.43 3.59 0.61
N TRP A 55 4.19 3.66 -0.70
CA TRP A 55 5.23 3.86 -1.72
C TRP A 55 4.81 4.90 -2.75
N PHE A 56 5.80 5.38 -3.50
CA PHE A 56 5.56 6.20 -4.69
C PHE A 56 5.12 5.33 -5.87
N GLU A 57 3.89 5.51 -6.34
CA GLU A 57 3.29 4.66 -7.38
C GLU A 57 3.91 4.91 -8.77
N LYS A 58 4.30 6.16 -9.04
CA LYS A 58 4.82 6.60 -10.36
C LYS A 58 6.32 6.50 -10.50
N ILE A 59 7.05 6.16 -9.43
CA ILE A 59 8.51 6.03 -9.49
C ILE A 59 8.87 4.56 -9.79
N PRO A 60 9.71 4.29 -10.80
CA PRO A 60 10.19 2.93 -11.08
C PRO A 60 10.78 2.26 -9.84
N GLY A 61 10.46 0.99 -9.62
CA GLY A 61 10.85 0.25 -8.42
C GLY A 61 9.98 0.55 -7.19
N LYS A 62 8.99 1.45 -7.30
CA LYS A 62 7.97 1.73 -6.28
C LYS A 62 8.56 1.83 -4.86
N PRO A 63 9.49 2.76 -4.62
CA PRO A 63 10.23 2.83 -3.37
C PRO A 63 9.29 3.04 -2.19
N LEU A 64 9.40 2.17 -1.18
CA LEU A 64 8.73 2.31 0.10
C LEU A 64 9.23 3.56 0.82
N VAL A 65 8.31 4.44 1.19
CA VAL A 65 8.60 5.65 1.97
C VAL A 65 8.26 5.48 3.45
N TRP A 66 7.38 4.53 3.76
CA TRP A 66 6.98 4.20 5.12
C TRP A 66 6.48 2.75 5.20
N THR A 67 6.77 2.08 6.31
CA THR A 67 6.26 0.73 6.61
C THR A 67 5.71 0.66 8.03
N ALA A 68 4.56 0.02 8.19
CA ALA A 68 3.91 -0.18 9.49
C ALA A 68 4.60 -1.26 10.31
N ASN A 69 5.13 -2.29 9.63
CA ASN A 69 5.65 -3.52 10.22
C ASN A 69 7.15 -3.72 9.93
N ARG A 70 7.94 -2.64 10.01
CA ARG A 70 9.38 -2.64 9.69
C ARG A 70 10.17 -3.74 10.42
N ASP A 71 9.90 -3.92 11.72
CA ASP A 71 10.66 -4.84 12.57
C ASP A 71 10.10 -6.26 12.56
N SER A 72 8.88 -6.45 12.04
CA SER A 72 8.19 -7.74 12.01
C SER A 72 7.48 -7.93 10.66
N PRO A 73 8.20 -8.38 9.63
CA PRO A 73 7.62 -8.69 8.33
C PRO A 73 6.42 -9.64 8.42
N ALA A 74 5.46 -9.43 7.53
CA ALA A 74 4.20 -10.16 7.52
C ALA A 74 4.36 -11.54 6.83
N PRO A 75 3.59 -12.57 7.23
CA PRO A 75 3.42 -13.75 6.41
C PRO A 75 2.44 -13.52 5.25
N SER A 76 2.46 -14.41 4.27
CA SER A 76 1.74 -14.29 3.00
C SER A 76 0.22 -14.30 3.09
N GLY A 77 -0.40 -14.75 4.17
CA GLY A 77 -1.86 -14.65 4.33
C GLY A 77 -2.35 -13.42 5.09
N SER A 78 -1.45 -12.48 5.38
CA SER A 78 -1.82 -11.32 6.19
C SER A 78 -2.83 -10.43 5.47
N THR A 79 -3.69 -9.79 6.26
CA THR A 79 -4.71 -8.86 5.78
C THR A 79 -4.63 -7.51 6.50
N VAL A 80 -5.05 -6.46 5.81
CA VAL A 80 -5.28 -5.13 6.38
C VAL A 80 -6.74 -4.79 6.17
N GLU A 81 -7.42 -4.37 7.23
CA GLU A 81 -8.82 -3.95 7.22
C GLU A 81 -8.93 -2.49 7.66
N LEU A 82 -9.63 -1.67 6.87
CA LEU A 82 -10.22 -0.43 7.34
C LEU A 82 -11.56 -0.79 7.97
N THR A 83 -11.61 -0.88 9.29
CA THR A 83 -12.78 -1.37 10.02
C THR A 83 -13.96 -0.41 9.92
N THR A 84 -15.17 -0.89 10.24
CA THR A 84 -16.40 -0.08 10.23
C THR A 84 -16.40 1.06 11.24
N ASP A 85 -15.56 0.98 12.28
CA ASP A 85 -15.35 2.03 13.28
C ASP A 85 -14.16 2.96 12.97
N GLY A 86 -13.56 2.85 11.78
CA GLY A 86 -12.54 3.79 11.28
C GLY A 86 -11.13 3.51 11.79
N ARG A 87 -10.81 2.28 12.19
CA ARG A 87 -9.47 1.86 12.58
C ARG A 87 -8.80 1.09 11.45
N PHE A 88 -7.47 1.13 11.41
CA PHE A 88 -6.69 0.22 10.60
C PHE A 88 -6.26 -0.98 11.43
N LEU A 89 -6.71 -2.17 11.03
CA LEU A 89 -6.39 -3.42 11.69
C LEU A 89 -5.52 -4.28 10.78
N PHE A 90 -4.31 -4.56 11.25
CA PHE A 90 -3.42 -5.54 10.63
C PHE A 90 -3.67 -6.91 11.28
N LYS A 91 -3.98 -7.92 10.46
CA LYS A 91 -4.20 -9.30 10.91
C LYS A 91 -3.20 -10.22 10.24
N ASP A 92 -2.48 -10.96 11.05
CA ASP A 92 -1.63 -12.06 10.62
C ASP A 92 -2.48 -13.35 10.55
N GLU A 93 -2.44 -14.08 9.44
CA GLU A 93 -3.16 -15.36 9.28
C GLU A 93 -2.74 -16.43 10.31
N LYS A 94 -1.53 -16.31 10.87
CA LYS A 94 -0.95 -17.34 11.75
C LYS A 94 -1.36 -17.24 13.22
N LYS A 95 -2.33 -16.40 13.59
CA LYS A 95 -2.72 -16.22 15.00
C LYS A 95 -4.21 -16.39 15.27
#